data_AF-A0A524E0F4-F1
#
_entry.id   AF-A0A524E0F4-F1
#
_cell.length_a   1.000
_cell.length_b   1.000
_cell.length_c   1.000
_cell.angle_alpha   90.00
_cell.angle_beta   90.00
_cell.angle_gamma   90.00
#
_symmetry.space_group_name_H-M   'P 1'
#
loop_
_entity.id
_entity.type
_entity.pdbx_description
1 polymer ?
#
loop_
_entity_poly.entity_id
_entity_poly.type
_entity_poly.pdbx_seq_one_letter_code
_entity_poly.pdbx_strand_id
1 'polypeptide(L)'
;MTPSQFYKIIETEDSTVSIPSSCHFSLGTSPYYAHQHGLAIDIYQNLSLENYEVLSPVSGRIIKIRTLFAPKPKFMDGIDKEFLILISNKDNPKIVYKTLHVKPKVKLGEKIEIGDVIGTTIRNGYFAYWSSPHLHLEIRRSLDAVRARGGQEFSLAISKHEETNSKMPIRNTSKIPVEISSIFPEFILARFPEQFYYKIDPIYGILGRLNELNCIIDGGIPIYNNGIALVQDTHEIHDSRKIYLGNTQIGEVHELREQFGFFKFNSVK
;
A
#
# COMPACT_ATOMS: atom_id res chain seq x y z
N MET A 1 -13.46 17.45 16.54
CA MET A 1 -12.74 16.88 15.39
C MET A 1 -13.78 16.67 14.30
N THR A 2 -13.60 17.26 13.13
CA THR A 2 -14.44 16.95 11.96
C THR A 2 -14.31 15.46 11.68
N PRO A 3 -15.40 14.71 11.44
CA PRO A 3 -15.30 13.31 11.06
C PRO A 3 -14.35 13.19 9.87
N SER A 4 -13.36 12.31 9.96
CA SER A 4 -12.45 12.08 8.85
C SER A 4 -13.27 11.67 7.64
N GLN A 5 -13.16 12.39 6.53
CA GLN A 5 -13.76 11.97 5.28
C GLN A 5 -13.10 10.65 4.85
N PHE A 6 -13.88 9.62 4.56
CA PHE A 6 -13.37 8.35 4.06
C PHE A 6 -13.41 8.33 2.53
N TYR A 7 -12.32 7.88 1.91
CA TYR A 7 -12.23 7.63 0.47
C TYR A 7 -12.23 6.13 0.23
N LYS A 8 -13.07 5.69 -0.71
CA LYS A 8 -13.01 4.32 -1.22
C LYS A 8 -11.75 4.19 -2.06
N ILE A 9 -10.87 3.27 -1.67
CA ILE A 9 -9.64 2.95 -2.42
C ILE A 9 -9.78 1.63 -3.19
N ILE A 10 -10.70 0.77 -2.78
CA ILE A 10 -11.15 -0.39 -3.54
C ILE A 10 -12.67 -0.40 -3.51
N GLU A 11 -13.28 -0.51 -4.68
CA GLU A 11 -14.71 -0.68 -4.84
C GLU A 11 -14.95 -1.70 -5.97
N THR A 12 -15.39 -2.89 -5.58
CA THR A 12 -15.84 -3.95 -6.49
C THR A 12 -17.25 -4.35 -6.11
N GLU A 13 -17.92 -5.16 -6.94
CA GLU A 13 -19.24 -5.71 -6.64
C GLU A 13 -19.27 -6.43 -5.28
N ASP A 14 -18.16 -7.08 -4.92
CA ASP A 14 -18.05 -7.96 -3.75
C ASP A 14 -17.26 -7.36 -2.58
N SER A 15 -16.65 -6.18 -2.72
CA SER A 15 -15.74 -5.63 -1.70
C SER A 15 -15.64 -4.12 -1.73
N THR A 16 -15.57 -3.53 -0.53
CA THR A 16 -15.30 -2.10 -0.36
C THR A 16 -14.23 -1.94 0.70
N VAL A 17 -13.18 -1.19 0.37
CA VAL A 17 -12.14 -0.77 1.29
C VAL A 17 -12.06 0.74 1.27
N SER A 18 -12.22 1.36 2.43
CA SER A 18 -12.20 2.82 2.57
C SER A 18 -11.24 3.23 3.65
N ILE A 19 -10.49 4.30 3.42
CA ILE A 19 -9.52 4.84 4.37
C ILE A 19 -9.80 6.32 4.65
N PRO A 20 -9.47 6.83 5.85
CA PRO A 20 -9.51 8.27 6.12
C PRO A 20 -8.64 9.05 5.12
N SER A 21 -9.08 10.24 4.73
CA SER A 21 -8.43 11.11 3.75
C SER A 21 -7.00 11.52 4.06
N SER A 22 -6.62 11.48 5.34
CA SER A 22 -5.26 11.77 5.82
C SER A 22 -4.31 10.57 5.76
N CYS A 23 -4.81 9.38 5.38
CA CYS A 23 -4.03 8.17 5.36
C CYS A 23 -3.15 8.07 4.12
N HIS A 24 -2.05 7.34 4.27
CA HIS A 24 -1.21 6.90 3.17
C HIS A 24 -1.38 5.39 3.01
N PHE A 25 -1.09 4.87 1.84
CA PHE A 25 -1.01 3.43 1.65
C PHE A 25 0.08 3.07 0.65
N SER A 26 0.48 1.81 0.67
CA SER A 26 1.42 1.25 -0.29
C SER A 26 1.03 -0.18 -0.68
N LEU A 27 1.30 -0.53 -1.92
CA LEU A 27 1.11 -1.84 -2.53
C LEU A 27 2.43 -2.65 -2.57
N GLY A 28 3.57 -1.98 -2.73
CA GLY A 28 4.86 -2.56 -3.10
C GLY A 28 6.01 -2.30 -2.12
N THR A 29 5.77 -1.70 -0.94
CA THR A 29 6.82 -1.40 0.05
C THR A 29 7.22 -2.60 0.91
N SER A 30 6.89 -3.82 0.51
CA SER A 30 7.16 -5.03 1.29
C SER A 30 7.61 -6.18 0.37
N PRO A 31 8.59 -7.00 0.80
CA PRO A 31 9.14 -8.08 -0.02
C PRO A 31 8.27 -9.33 -0.02
N TYR A 32 7.16 -9.35 0.73
CA TYR A 32 6.32 -10.53 0.87
C TYR A 32 5.45 -10.77 -0.36
N TYR A 33 5.12 -12.04 -0.58
CA TYR A 33 4.40 -12.53 -1.76
C TYR A 33 3.20 -11.65 -2.14
N ALA A 34 2.36 -11.28 -1.17
CA ALA A 34 1.15 -10.51 -1.44
C ALA A 34 1.46 -9.15 -2.08
N HIS A 35 2.48 -8.44 -1.61
CA HIS A 35 2.90 -7.15 -2.18
C HIS A 35 3.58 -7.30 -3.53
N GLN A 36 4.44 -8.32 -3.68
CA GLN A 36 5.10 -8.62 -4.96
C GLN A 36 4.11 -8.93 -6.09
N HIS A 37 2.90 -9.36 -5.75
CA HIS A 37 1.85 -9.68 -6.71
C HIS A 37 0.68 -8.71 -6.62
N GLY A 38 0.77 -7.57 -5.92
CA GLY A 38 -0.33 -6.59 -5.84
C GLY A 38 -1.63 -7.15 -5.25
N LEU A 39 -1.53 -7.98 -4.22
CA LEU A 39 -2.64 -8.66 -3.52
C LEU A 39 -2.83 -8.18 -2.08
N ALA A 40 -2.05 -7.18 -1.65
CA ALA A 40 -2.13 -6.58 -0.33
C ALA A 40 -1.97 -5.05 -0.39
N ILE A 41 -2.49 -4.39 0.64
CA ILE A 41 -2.30 -2.96 0.89
C ILE A 41 -1.81 -2.77 2.32
N ASP A 42 -0.71 -2.05 2.50
CA ASP A 42 -0.30 -1.53 3.80
C ASP A 42 -0.87 -0.11 3.97
N ILE A 43 -1.71 0.08 5.00
CA ILE A 43 -2.45 1.31 5.29
C ILE A 43 -1.84 2.00 6.51
N TYR A 44 -1.30 3.19 6.28
CA TYR A 44 -0.67 4.05 7.26
C TYR A 44 -1.63 5.19 7.63
N GLN A 45 -2.29 5.07 8.79
CA GLN A 45 -3.20 6.11 9.28
C GLN A 45 -2.47 7.24 10.01
N ASN A 46 -1.22 6.98 10.41
CA ASN A 46 -0.30 7.96 10.95
C ASN A 46 1.13 7.62 10.51
N LEU A 47 1.86 8.60 9.98
CA LEU A 47 3.26 8.46 9.60
C LEU A 47 4.16 8.85 10.77
N SER A 48 4.25 7.96 11.76
CA SER A 48 5.17 8.06 12.89
C SER A 48 5.82 6.71 13.19
N LEU A 49 6.76 6.65 14.14
CA LEU A 49 7.30 5.38 14.64
C LEU A 49 6.51 4.82 15.84
N GLU A 50 5.56 5.61 16.35
CA GLU A 50 4.72 5.26 17.50
C GLU A 50 3.50 4.46 17.06
N ASN A 51 3.12 3.46 17.87
CA ASN A 51 1.88 2.72 17.62
C ASN A 51 0.66 3.60 17.88
N TYR A 52 -0.43 3.36 17.16
CA TYR A 52 -1.64 4.17 17.18
C TYR A 52 -2.90 3.31 17.07
N GLU A 53 -4.06 3.86 17.44
CA GLU A 53 -5.35 3.18 17.27
C GLU A 53 -5.74 3.10 15.79
N VAL A 54 -6.16 1.91 15.38
CA VAL A 54 -6.45 1.62 13.96
C VAL A 54 -7.95 1.63 13.73
N LEU A 55 -8.39 2.50 12.82
CA LEU A 55 -9.75 2.49 12.30
C LEU A 55 -9.90 1.39 11.25
N SER A 56 -11.01 0.67 11.25
CA SER A 56 -11.27 -0.38 10.28
C SER A 56 -11.41 0.20 8.88
N PRO A 57 -10.70 -0.34 7.87
CA PRO A 57 -10.91 0.05 6.49
C PRO A 57 -12.09 -0.67 5.83
N VAL A 58 -12.73 -1.62 6.54
CA VAL A 58 -13.78 -2.50 6.02
C VAL A 58 -14.91 -2.70 7.03
N SER A 59 -16.12 -2.96 6.54
CA SER A 59 -17.25 -3.40 7.36
C SER A 59 -17.39 -4.91 7.33
N GLY A 60 -17.84 -5.51 8.42
CA GLY A 60 -18.05 -6.96 8.47
C GLY A 60 -18.19 -7.55 9.87
N ARG A 61 -17.90 -8.84 9.99
CA ARG A 61 -17.90 -9.56 11.26
C ARG A 61 -16.56 -10.22 11.52
N ILE A 62 -16.02 -10.09 12.72
CA ILE A 62 -14.82 -10.80 13.14
C ILE A 62 -15.10 -12.31 13.19
N ILE A 63 -14.45 -13.08 12.32
CA ILE A 63 -14.62 -14.53 12.25
C ILE A 63 -13.40 -15.31 12.76
N LYS A 64 -12.26 -14.64 12.92
CA LYS A 64 -11.07 -15.26 13.51
C LYS A 64 -10.14 -14.21 14.11
N ILE A 65 -9.59 -14.51 15.27
CA ILE A 65 -8.44 -13.82 15.84
C ILE A 65 -7.42 -14.90 16.20
N ARG A 66 -6.17 -14.74 15.77
CA ARG A 66 -5.09 -15.68 16.10
C ARG A 66 -3.80 -14.92 16.39
N THR A 67 -3.19 -15.21 17.53
CA THR A 67 -1.82 -14.79 17.82
C THR A 67 -0.83 -15.77 17.22
N LEU A 68 0.19 -15.23 16.57
CA LEU A 68 1.29 -15.94 15.92
C LEU A 68 2.62 -15.43 16.50
N PHE A 69 3.68 -16.22 16.34
CA PHE A 69 5.03 -15.74 16.63
C PHE A 69 5.55 -14.94 15.44
N ALA A 70 6.21 -13.83 15.73
CA ALA A 70 6.91 -13.01 14.74
C ALA A 70 8.43 -13.21 14.86
N PRO A 71 9.19 -12.93 13.79
CA PRO A 71 10.64 -12.87 13.88
C PRO A 71 11.09 -11.89 14.97
N LYS A 72 12.29 -12.10 15.51
CA LYS A 72 12.87 -11.18 16.51
C LYS A 72 13.09 -9.80 15.87
N PRO A 73 12.58 -8.71 16.48
CA PRO A 73 12.81 -7.35 16.01
C PRO A 73 14.29 -6.97 15.99
N LYS A 74 14.68 -6.13 15.01
CA LYS A 74 16.03 -5.55 14.89
C LYS A 74 16.13 -4.15 15.52
N PHE A 75 15.14 -3.74 16.29
CA PHE A 75 15.01 -2.42 16.91
C PHE A 75 14.45 -2.57 18.33
N MET A 76 14.63 -1.54 19.16
CA MET A 76 14.11 -1.50 20.53
C MET A 76 12.57 -1.40 20.53
N ASP A 77 11.91 -1.92 21.56
CA ASP A 77 10.44 -1.86 21.75
C ASP A 77 9.57 -2.64 20.75
N GLY A 78 10.17 -3.39 19.83
CA GLY A 78 9.44 -4.37 19.01
C GLY A 78 8.96 -5.57 19.84
N ILE A 79 7.84 -6.17 19.44
CA ILE A 79 7.29 -7.38 20.08
C ILE A 79 7.60 -8.65 19.26
N ASP A 80 7.47 -9.81 19.88
CA ASP A 80 7.70 -11.15 19.29
C ASP A 80 6.42 -11.82 18.79
N LYS A 81 5.35 -11.04 18.64
CA LYS A 81 4.01 -11.52 18.26
C LYS A 81 3.49 -10.84 17.00
N GLU A 82 2.66 -11.58 16.29
CA GLU A 82 1.82 -11.12 15.20
C GLU A 82 0.35 -11.48 15.51
N PHE A 83 -0.59 -10.69 15.00
CA PHE A 83 -2.01 -10.89 15.21
C PHE A 83 -2.73 -10.95 13.86
N LEU A 84 -3.26 -12.13 13.55
CA LEU A 84 -4.16 -12.34 12.43
C LEU A 84 -5.58 -12.03 12.87
N ILE A 85 -6.24 -11.09 12.20
CA ILE A 85 -7.68 -10.85 12.33
C ILE A 85 -8.32 -11.14 10.98
N LEU A 86 -9.35 -11.98 10.96
CA LEU A 86 -10.17 -12.22 9.77
C LEU A 86 -11.54 -11.61 9.97
N ILE A 87 -11.95 -10.81 8.99
CA ILE A 87 -13.22 -10.10 8.96
C ILE A 87 -14.02 -10.65 7.78
N SER A 88 -15.13 -11.34 8.03
CA SER A 88 -16.06 -11.72 6.96
C SER A 88 -16.73 -10.49 6.41
N ASN A 89 -16.73 -10.34 5.08
CA ASN A 89 -17.50 -9.31 4.42
C ASN A 89 -19.00 -9.46 4.79
N LYS A 90 -19.66 -8.31 4.96
CA LYS A 90 -21.05 -8.19 5.41
C LYS A 90 -22.06 -8.71 4.38
N ASP A 91 -21.79 -8.46 3.10
CA ASP A 91 -22.69 -8.73 1.98
C ASP A 91 -22.36 -10.06 1.30
N ASN A 92 -21.09 -10.45 1.24
CA ASN A 92 -20.64 -11.71 0.67
C ASN A 92 -19.68 -12.48 1.61
N PRO A 93 -20.17 -13.43 2.43
CA PRO A 93 -19.34 -14.20 3.36
C PRO A 93 -18.27 -15.10 2.71
N LYS A 94 -18.27 -15.26 1.38
CA LYS A 94 -17.18 -15.93 0.66
C LYS A 94 -15.93 -15.05 0.58
N ILE A 95 -16.07 -13.74 0.78
CA ILE A 95 -14.98 -12.78 0.87
C ILE A 95 -14.64 -12.51 2.34
N VAL A 96 -13.35 -12.56 2.63
CA VAL A 96 -12.79 -12.33 3.94
C VAL A 96 -11.64 -11.33 3.81
N TYR A 97 -11.62 -10.34 4.68
CA TYR A 97 -10.47 -9.45 4.82
C TYR A 97 -9.53 -10.01 5.86
N LYS A 98 -8.29 -10.28 5.45
CA LYS A 98 -7.21 -10.66 6.36
C LYS A 98 -6.45 -9.41 6.75
N THR A 99 -6.36 -9.16 8.05
CA THR A 99 -5.55 -8.06 8.59
C THR A 99 -4.42 -8.58 9.46
N LEU A 100 -3.26 -7.92 9.36
CA LEU A 100 -2.06 -8.16 10.17
C LEU A 100 -1.56 -6.84 10.77
N HIS A 101 -0.58 -6.96 11.67
CA HIS A 101 0.14 -5.86 12.31
C HIS A 101 -0.72 -4.98 13.24
N VAL A 102 -1.86 -5.52 13.70
CA VAL A 102 -2.77 -4.85 14.62
C VAL A 102 -3.10 -5.76 15.80
N LYS A 103 -2.72 -5.36 17.01
CA LYS A 103 -3.18 -6.02 18.23
C LYS A 103 -4.68 -5.73 18.42
N PRO A 104 -5.55 -6.75 18.41
CA PRO A 104 -7.00 -6.55 18.39
C PRO A 104 -7.50 -5.97 19.71
N LYS A 105 -8.47 -5.05 19.62
CA LYS A 105 -9.37 -4.63 20.71
C LYS A 105 -10.78 -5.23 20.57
N VAL A 106 -11.12 -5.68 19.36
CA VAL A 106 -12.38 -6.37 19.02
C VAL A 106 -12.38 -7.83 19.45
N LYS A 107 -13.58 -8.43 19.52
CA LYS A 107 -13.80 -9.83 19.90
C LYS A 107 -14.31 -10.67 18.74
N LEU A 108 -14.10 -11.98 18.84
CA LEU A 108 -14.70 -12.94 17.90
C LEU A 108 -16.22 -12.77 17.87
N GLY A 109 -16.80 -12.73 16.67
CA GLY A 109 -18.23 -12.54 16.44
C GLY A 109 -18.69 -11.08 16.43
N GLU A 110 -17.85 -10.13 16.82
CA GLU A 110 -18.18 -8.70 16.81
C GLU A 110 -18.44 -8.20 15.39
N LYS A 111 -19.45 -7.33 15.24
CA LYS A 111 -19.71 -6.60 13.99
C LYS A 111 -18.98 -5.27 14.07
N ILE A 112 -18.33 -4.90 12.98
CA ILE A 112 -17.61 -3.64 12.84
C ILE A 112 -18.03 -2.97 11.54
N GLU A 113 -18.02 -1.65 11.54
CA GLU A 113 -18.20 -0.83 10.36
C GLU A 113 -16.90 -0.10 10.00
N ILE A 114 -16.80 0.38 8.76
CA ILE A 114 -15.70 1.26 8.33
C ILE A 114 -15.60 2.43 9.31
N GLY A 115 -14.39 2.66 9.84
CA GLY A 115 -14.13 3.70 10.83
C GLY A 115 -14.19 3.27 12.29
N ASP A 116 -14.67 2.06 12.61
CA ASP A 116 -14.62 1.56 13.99
C ASP A 116 -13.17 1.25 14.41
N VAL A 117 -12.83 1.47 15.69
CA VAL A 117 -11.51 1.10 16.22
C VAL A 117 -11.42 -0.42 16.35
N ILE A 118 -10.50 -1.05 15.61
CA ILE A 118 -10.32 -2.51 15.64
C ILE A 118 -9.18 -2.97 16.53
N GLY A 119 -8.26 -2.07 16.86
CA GLY A 119 -7.07 -2.39 17.63
C GLY A 119 -6.04 -1.28 17.67
N THR A 120 -4.81 -1.66 18.01
CA THR A 120 -3.65 -0.77 18.01
C THR A 120 -2.58 -1.39 17.14
N THR A 121 -1.90 -0.59 16.31
CA THR A 121 -0.78 -1.10 15.51
C THR A 121 0.30 -1.71 16.41
N ILE A 122 1.09 -2.60 15.82
CA ILE A 122 2.28 -3.17 16.45
C ILE A 122 3.47 -3.04 15.51
N ARG A 123 4.67 -3.18 16.07
CA ARG A 123 5.91 -3.37 15.31
C ARG A 123 6.60 -4.62 15.84
N ASN A 124 6.97 -5.52 14.93
CA ASN A 124 7.65 -6.77 15.23
C ASN A 124 8.79 -7.01 14.21
N GLY A 125 9.40 -8.19 14.19
CA GLY A 125 10.53 -8.46 13.28
C GLY A 125 10.21 -8.54 11.79
N TYR A 126 8.96 -8.32 11.37
CA TYR A 126 8.62 -8.07 9.96
C TYR A 126 8.90 -6.62 9.52
N PHE A 127 9.05 -5.69 10.47
CA PHE A 127 9.29 -4.28 10.20
C PHE A 127 10.79 -3.97 10.12
N ALA A 128 11.16 -3.03 9.26
CA ALA A 128 12.44 -2.36 9.39
C ALA A 128 12.38 -1.32 10.52
N TYR A 129 13.55 -0.88 11.00
CA TYR A 129 13.62 0.08 12.11
C TYR A 129 13.04 1.46 11.73
N TRP A 130 13.02 1.81 10.44
CA TRP A 130 12.40 3.02 9.89
C TRP A 130 10.93 2.85 9.49
N SER A 131 10.40 1.61 9.47
CA SER A 131 9.02 1.36 9.02
C SER A 131 8.04 1.86 10.07
N SER A 132 7.23 2.86 9.71
CA SER A 132 6.04 3.23 10.48
C SER A 132 5.12 2.00 10.67
N PRO A 133 4.50 1.85 11.86
CA PRO A 133 3.47 0.85 12.02
C PRO A 133 2.33 1.10 11.04
N HIS A 134 1.71 0.03 10.54
CA HIS A 134 0.60 0.11 9.60
C HIS A 134 -0.35 -1.08 9.80
N LEU A 135 -1.55 -0.98 9.22
CA LEU A 135 -2.42 -2.14 9.03
C LEU A 135 -2.10 -2.76 7.68
N HIS A 136 -1.79 -4.04 7.66
CA HIS A 136 -1.70 -4.80 6.42
C HIS A 136 -3.06 -5.43 6.11
N LEU A 137 -3.54 -5.30 4.87
CA LEU A 137 -4.85 -5.79 4.42
C LEU A 137 -4.71 -6.65 3.16
N GLU A 138 -5.32 -7.83 3.18
CA GLU A 138 -5.51 -8.67 2.00
C GLU A 138 -7.01 -8.98 1.82
N ILE A 139 -7.49 -8.97 0.58
CA ILE A 139 -8.80 -9.52 0.22
C ILE A 139 -8.61 -11.00 -0.09
N ARG A 140 -9.41 -11.86 0.54
CA ARG A 140 -9.28 -13.32 0.46
C ARG A 140 -10.61 -13.99 0.18
N ARG A 141 -10.56 -15.15 -0.46
CA ARG A 141 -11.65 -16.12 -0.39
C ARG A 141 -11.62 -16.84 0.97
N SER A 142 -12.78 -17.16 1.51
CA SER A 142 -12.92 -17.75 2.85
C SER A 142 -12.12 -19.05 3.05
N LEU A 143 -12.04 -19.90 2.01
CA LEU A 143 -11.29 -21.16 2.02
C LEU A 143 -9.75 -20.98 2.05
N ASP A 144 -9.26 -19.78 1.74
CA ASP A 144 -7.84 -19.46 1.59
C ASP A 144 -7.35 -18.41 2.60
N ALA A 145 -8.23 -17.91 3.47
CA ALA A 145 -8.03 -16.68 4.25
C ALA A 145 -6.85 -16.70 5.26
N VAL A 146 -6.34 -17.87 5.64
CA VAL A 146 -5.20 -17.99 6.57
C VAL A 146 -3.86 -18.29 5.89
N ARG A 147 -3.84 -18.53 4.58
CA ARG A 147 -2.64 -18.98 3.88
C ARG A 147 -1.64 -17.83 3.71
N ALA A 148 -0.35 -18.19 3.62
CA ALA A 148 0.73 -17.23 3.46
C ALA A 148 0.85 -16.70 2.02
N ARG A 149 0.42 -17.49 1.03
CA ARG A 149 0.38 -17.14 -0.41
C ARG A 149 -1.06 -17.16 -0.92
N GLY A 150 -1.25 -16.71 -2.15
CA GLY A 150 -2.58 -16.45 -2.71
C GLY A 150 -3.12 -15.09 -2.27
N GLY A 151 -4.35 -14.82 -2.67
CA GLY A 151 -4.98 -13.52 -2.55
C GLY A 151 -6.07 -13.39 -3.60
N GLN A 152 -7.00 -12.47 -3.40
CA GLN A 152 -7.90 -12.03 -4.45
C GLN A 152 -7.31 -10.77 -5.08
N GLU A 153 -7.22 -10.77 -6.40
CA GLU A 153 -6.87 -9.58 -7.15
C GLU A 153 -7.94 -8.49 -6.95
N PHE A 154 -7.49 -7.24 -6.95
CA PHE A 154 -8.35 -6.08 -6.85
C PHE A 154 -7.80 -4.96 -7.74
N SER A 155 -8.67 -4.02 -8.08
CA SER A 155 -8.31 -2.78 -8.74
C SER A 155 -8.58 -1.61 -7.79
N LEU A 156 -7.84 -0.53 -7.93
CA LEU A 156 -8.07 0.67 -7.15
C LEU A 156 -9.27 1.44 -7.72
N ALA A 157 -10.03 2.05 -6.82
CA ALA A 157 -11.15 2.93 -7.16
C ALA A 157 -10.62 4.31 -7.60
N ILE A 158 -10.14 4.36 -8.85
CA ILE A 158 -9.62 5.58 -9.49
C ILE A 158 -10.52 6.06 -10.62
N SER A 159 -10.52 7.38 -10.84
CA SER A 159 -11.22 8.02 -11.94
C SER A 159 -10.58 7.66 -13.29
N LYS A 160 -11.40 7.13 -14.21
CA LYS A 160 -11.01 6.84 -15.62
C LYS A 160 -11.03 8.08 -16.52
N HIS A 161 -10.97 9.29 -15.97
CA HIS A 161 -11.02 10.50 -16.80
C HIS A 161 -9.88 10.49 -17.81
N GLU A 162 -10.21 10.71 -19.09
CA GLU A 162 -9.25 10.98 -20.16
C GLU A 162 -8.39 12.16 -19.73
N GLU A 163 -7.19 11.90 -19.21
CA GLU A 163 -6.23 12.97 -19.11
C GLU A 163 -5.91 13.42 -20.52
N THR A 164 -6.17 14.70 -20.78
CA THR A 164 -5.48 15.41 -21.84
C THR A 164 -4.00 15.18 -21.58
N ASN A 165 -3.35 14.38 -22.43
CA ASN A 165 -1.91 14.09 -22.45
C ASN A 165 -1.10 15.38 -22.30
N SER A 166 -0.96 15.88 -21.07
CA SER A 166 -0.10 16.99 -20.78
C SER A 166 1.27 16.33 -20.72
N LYS A 167 1.92 16.30 -21.89
CA LYS A 167 3.34 16.02 -22.01
C LYS A 167 4.04 17.11 -21.21
N MET A 168 4.15 16.93 -19.89
CA MET A 168 4.92 17.85 -19.08
C MET A 168 6.36 17.78 -19.60
N PRO A 169 6.96 18.92 -19.98
CA PRO A 169 8.29 18.92 -20.54
C PRO A 169 9.26 18.34 -19.50
N ILE A 170 10.06 17.40 -20.00
CA ILE A 170 11.18 16.80 -19.31
C ILE A 170 12.06 17.90 -18.73
N ARG A 171 12.13 18.03 -17.40
CA ARG A 171 13.19 18.80 -16.76
C ARG A 171 14.42 17.91 -16.68
N ASN A 172 15.40 18.16 -17.55
CA ASN A 172 16.74 17.58 -17.49
C ASN A 172 17.36 17.81 -16.11
N THR A 173 17.23 16.83 -15.23
CA THR A 173 17.87 16.83 -13.92
C THR A 173 18.70 15.55 -13.82
N SER A 174 20.03 15.70 -13.74
CA SER A 174 20.97 14.60 -13.49
C SER A 174 20.93 14.11 -12.03
N LYS A 175 20.14 14.78 -11.18
CA LYS A 175 19.94 14.49 -9.76
C LYS A 175 18.46 14.67 -9.45
N ILE A 176 17.87 13.74 -8.71
CA ILE A 176 16.48 13.85 -8.27
C ILE A 176 16.49 14.58 -6.92
N PRO A 177 15.95 15.80 -6.82
CA PRO A 177 15.94 16.55 -5.58
C PRO A 177 14.98 15.92 -4.57
N VAL A 178 15.35 16.00 -3.29
CA VAL A 178 14.48 15.65 -2.17
C VAL A 178 14.53 16.76 -1.13
N GLU A 179 13.41 16.99 -0.45
CA GLU A 179 13.30 17.87 0.70
C GLU A 179 13.37 17.01 1.97
N ILE A 180 14.31 17.33 2.86
CA ILE A 180 14.44 16.63 4.14
C ILE A 180 13.32 17.10 5.05
N SER A 181 12.44 16.17 5.44
CA SER A 181 11.36 16.40 6.40
C SER A 181 11.85 16.26 7.83
N SER A 182 12.68 15.25 8.10
CA SER A 182 13.23 14.96 9.44
C SER A 182 14.52 14.14 9.35
N ILE A 183 15.38 14.28 10.35
CA ILE A 183 16.62 13.51 10.49
C ILE A 183 16.51 12.71 11.79
N PHE A 184 16.54 11.39 11.68
CA PHE A 184 16.62 10.47 12.80
C PHE A 184 18.06 9.94 12.90
N PRO A 185 18.49 9.38 14.06
CA PRO A 185 19.84 8.85 14.20
C PRO A 185 20.20 7.79 13.15
N GLU A 186 19.23 7.00 12.68
CA GLU A 186 19.45 5.86 11.80
C GLU A 186 18.92 6.04 10.37
N PHE A 187 18.14 7.07 10.08
CA PHE A 187 17.59 7.35 8.75
C PHE A 187 17.15 8.81 8.56
N ILE A 188 17.02 9.22 7.30
CA ILE A 188 16.46 10.53 6.93
C ILE A 188 15.07 10.28 6.36
N LEU A 189 14.08 11.02 6.86
CA LEU A 189 12.77 11.11 6.22
C LEU A 189 12.80 12.27 5.25
N ALA A 190 12.55 11.99 3.97
CA ALA A 190 12.52 12.99 2.92
C ALA A 190 11.27 12.81 2.05
N ARG A 191 10.90 13.89 1.37
CA ARG A 191 9.84 13.91 0.36
C ARG A 191 10.39 14.48 -0.94
N PHE A 192 9.73 14.22 -2.06
CA PHE A 192 10.08 14.94 -3.28
C PHE A 192 9.44 16.34 -3.27
N PRO A 193 9.94 17.30 -4.06
CA PRO A 193 9.25 18.56 -4.31
C PRO A 193 7.89 18.33 -5.00
N GLU A 194 6.95 19.28 -4.87
CA GLU A 194 5.56 19.14 -5.37
C GLU A 194 5.45 18.73 -6.85
N GLN A 195 6.37 19.20 -7.70
CA GLN A 195 6.38 18.86 -9.13
C GLN A 195 6.72 17.39 -9.45
N PHE A 196 7.16 16.61 -8.46
CA PHE A 196 7.44 15.18 -8.58
C PHE A 196 6.28 14.31 -8.13
N TYR A 197 5.10 14.89 -8.01
CA TYR A 197 3.90 14.14 -7.71
C TYR A 197 2.88 14.24 -8.83
N TYR A 198 2.07 13.20 -8.91
CA TYR A 198 1.04 13.02 -9.90
C TYR A 198 -0.23 12.54 -9.22
N LYS A 199 -1.36 12.96 -9.79
CA LYS A 199 -2.68 12.73 -9.21
C LYS A 199 -3.48 11.85 -10.16
N ILE A 200 -3.93 10.71 -9.65
CA ILE A 200 -4.93 9.86 -10.29
C ILE A 200 -6.10 9.80 -9.33
N ASP A 201 -7.08 10.69 -9.50
CA ASP A 201 -8.13 10.94 -8.52
C ASP A 201 -8.79 9.64 -7.99
N PRO A 202 -8.88 9.43 -6.66
CA PRO A 202 -8.55 10.35 -5.57
C PRO A 202 -7.10 10.23 -5.03
N ILE A 203 -6.25 9.43 -5.68
CA ILE A 203 -4.91 9.09 -5.22
C ILE A 203 -3.90 10.13 -5.72
N TYR A 204 -2.90 10.42 -4.89
CA TYR A 204 -1.77 11.26 -5.21
C TYR A 204 -0.48 10.55 -4.78
N GLY A 205 0.55 10.57 -5.61
CA GLY A 205 1.79 9.85 -5.32
C GLY A 205 2.94 10.28 -6.24
N ILE A 206 4.05 9.55 -6.20
CA ILE A 206 5.27 9.95 -6.90
C ILE A 206 5.09 9.83 -8.41
N LEU A 207 5.29 10.92 -9.14
CA LEU A 207 5.24 10.98 -10.60
C LEU A 207 6.35 10.11 -11.19
N GLY A 208 5.94 9.04 -11.86
CA GLY A 208 6.77 8.29 -12.79
C GLY A 208 6.27 8.39 -14.21
N ARG A 209 7.07 7.86 -15.13
CA ARG A 209 6.66 7.64 -16.51
C ARG A 209 6.86 6.19 -16.90
N LEU A 210 5.78 5.53 -17.28
CA LEU A 210 5.82 4.24 -17.94
C LEU A 210 5.73 4.52 -19.44
N ASN A 211 6.87 4.47 -20.12
CA ASN A 211 7.05 4.99 -21.47
C ASN A 211 6.73 6.49 -21.57
N GLU A 212 5.67 6.82 -22.32
CA GLU A 212 5.17 8.19 -22.48
C GLU A 212 3.99 8.50 -21.55
N LEU A 213 3.46 7.51 -20.82
CA LEU A 213 2.33 7.67 -19.92
C LEU A 213 2.80 8.05 -18.52
N ASN A 214 2.13 9.03 -17.91
CA ASN A 214 2.31 9.35 -16.50
C ASN A 214 1.74 8.23 -15.64
N CYS A 215 2.40 7.95 -14.53
CA CYS A 215 1.98 6.93 -13.57
C CYS A 215 2.37 7.36 -12.16
N ILE A 216 1.78 6.70 -11.16
CA ILE A 216 2.24 6.81 -9.77
C ILE A 216 3.19 5.65 -9.48
N ILE A 217 4.40 5.95 -9.00
CA ILE A 217 5.36 4.93 -8.55
C ILE A 217 5.13 4.64 -7.08
N ASP A 218 5.03 3.36 -6.75
CA ASP A 218 5.04 2.83 -5.40
C ASP A 218 6.07 1.70 -5.27
N GLY A 219 6.74 1.61 -4.13
CA GLY A 219 7.75 0.58 -3.88
C GLY A 219 8.84 0.97 -2.90
N GLY A 220 9.52 -0.03 -2.37
CA GLY A 220 10.67 0.16 -1.47
C GLY A 220 11.97 0.38 -2.26
N ILE A 221 12.24 1.62 -2.69
CA ILE A 221 13.49 1.97 -3.37
C ILE A 221 14.65 1.99 -2.38
N PRO A 222 15.79 1.34 -2.65
CA PRO A 222 16.01 0.16 -3.50
C PRO A 222 15.89 -1.17 -2.70
N ILE A 223 15.57 -1.10 -1.40
CA ILE A 223 15.72 -2.19 -0.42
C ILE A 223 15.05 -3.49 -0.86
N TYR A 224 13.86 -3.43 -1.44
CA TYR A 224 13.11 -4.64 -1.84
C TYR A 224 13.18 -4.94 -3.33
N ASN A 225 13.82 -4.07 -4.11
CA ASN A 225 14.05 -4.18 -5.55
C ASN A 225 12.78 -4.37 -6.42
N ASN A 226 11.58 -4.38 -5.85
CA ASN A 226 10.31 -4.52 -6.54
C ASN A 226 9.54 -3.21 -6.42
N GLY A 227 8.89 -2.80 -7.51
CA GLY A 227 8.04 -1.61 -7.58
C GLY A 227 6.77 -1.88 -8.38
N ILE A 228 5.78 -1.03 -8.16
CA ILE A 228 4.49 -1.02 -8.85
C ILE A 228 4.31 0.37 -9.46
N ALA A 229 4.03 0.41 -10.75
CA ALA A 229 3.56 1.60 -11.45
C ALA A 229 2.04 1.52 -11.52
N LEU A 230 1.35 2.48 -10.92
CA LEU A 230 -0.10 2.64 -11.00
C LEU A 230 -0.43 3.54 -12.19
N VAL A 231 -1.22 3.01 -13.13
CA VAL A 231 -1.75 3.71 -14.30
C VAL A 231 -3.27 3.65 -14.31
N GLN A 232 -3.93 4.55 -15.05
CA GLN A 232 -5.39 4.53 -15.19
C GLN A 232 -5.87 3.29 -15.96
N ASP A 233 -5.16 2.92 -17.02
CA ASP A 233 -5.42 1.72 -17.82
C ASP A 233 -4.10 1.16 -18.39
N THR A 234 -3.85 -0.14 -18.21
CA THR A 234 -2.67 -0.80 -18.80
C THR A 234 -2.85 -1.20 -20.26
N HIS A 235 -4.06 -1.17 -20.81
CA HIS A 235 -4.33 -1.56 -22.21
C HIS A 235 -3.65 -0.63 -23.23
N GLU A 236 -3.30 0.59 -22.83
CA GLU A 236 -2.61 1.57 -23.69
C GLU A 236 -1.09 1.34 -23.80
N ILE A 237 -0.55 0.35 -23.07
CA ILE A 237 0.89 0.12 -23.00
C ILE A 237 1.30 -0.94 -24.02
N HIS A 238 1.81 -0.47 -25.17
CA HIS A 238 2.37 -1.31 -26.24
C HIS A 238 3.91 -1.31 -26.21
N ASP A 239 4.52 -2.50 -26.35
CA ASP A 239 5.98 -2.74 -26.37
C ASP A 239 6.79 -2.05 -25.24
N SER A 240 8.13 -1.94 -25.40
CA SER A 240 9.17 -1.45 -24.45
C SER A 240 8.58 -0.88 -23.17
N ARG A 241 8.79 -1.49 -21.99
CA ARG A 241 8.06 -1.11 -20.77
C ARG A 241 8.96 -0.44 -19.73
N LYS A 242 9.63 0.63 -20.14
CA LYS A 242 10.63 1.29 -19.29
C LYS A 242 9.96 2.25 -18.32
N ILE A 243 10.35 2.18 -17.06
CA ILE A 243 9.86 3.08 -16.01
C ILE A 243 10.92 4.13 -15.67
N TYR A 244 10.49 5.38 -15.54
CA TYR A 244 11.36 6.52 -15.26
C TYR A 244 10.88 7.31 -14.05
N LEU A 245 11.82 7.84 -13.28
CA LEU A 245 11.62 8.90 -12.29
C LEU A 245 12.41 10.13 -12.75
N GLY A 246 11.71 11.19 -13.12
CA GLY A 246 12.30 12.27 -13.93
C GLY A 246 12.83 11.69 -15.24
N ASN A 247 14.14 11.83 -15.48
CA ASN A 247 14.80 11.28 -16.68
C ASN A 247 15.60 10.01 -16.41
N THR A 248 15.63 9.56 -15.16
CA THR A 248 16.40 8.38 -14.79
C THR A 248 15.54 7.16 -15.03
N GLN A 249 15.99 6.24 -15.89
CA GLN A 249 15.35 4.95 -16.02
C GLN A 249 15.58 4.15 -14.74
N ILE A 250 14.50 3.94 -13.97
CA ILE A 250 14.57 3.26 -12.68
C ILE A 250 14.27 1.76 -12.79
N GLY A 251 13.85 1.24 -13.94
CA GLY A 251 13.52 -0.17 -14.10
C GLY A 251 12.87 -0.52 -15.45
N GLU A 252 12.35 -1.74 -15.53
CA GLU A 252 11.51 -2.24 -16.63
C GLU A 252 10.37 -3.10 -16.09
N VAL A 253 9.15 -2.83 -16.56
CA VAL A 253 7.94 -3.55 -16.20
C VAL A 253 7.92 -4.91 -16.90
N HIS A 254 7.83 -5.97 -16.12
CA HIS A 254 7.81 -7.35 -16.60
C HIS A 254 6.39 -7.94 -16.67
N GLU A 255 5.45 -7.40 -15.89
CA GLU A 255 4.06 -7.85 -15.84
C GLU A 255 3.12 -6.63 -15.78
N LEU A 256 2.03 -6.70 -16.55
CA LEU A 256 0.94 -5.73 -16.51
C LEU A 256 -0.33 -6.46 -16.08
N ARG A 257 -1.08 -5.87 -15.16
CA ARG A 257 -2.37 -6.40 -14.70
C ARG A 257 -3.30 -5.27 -14.32
N GLU A 258 -4.37 -5.08 -15.08
CA GLU A 258 -5.39 -4.05 -14.87
C GLU A 258 -4.80 -2.64 -14.80
N GLN A 259 -4.53 -2.13 -13.59
CA GLN A 259 -3.99 -0.80 -13.30
C GLN A 259 -2.52 -0.84 -12.85
N PHE A 260 -1.93 -2.03 -12.72
CA PHE A 260 -0.62 -2.23 -12.12
C PHE A 260 0.42 -2.69 -13.15
N GLY A 261 1.53 -1.98 -13.23
CA GLY A 261 2.76 -2.43 -13.88
C GLY A 261 3.80 -2.84 -12.86
N PHE A 262 4.09 -4.13 -12.78
CA PHE A 262 5.10 -4.67 -11.86
C PHE A 262 6.48 -4.58 -12.50
N PHE A 263 7.42 -3.97 -11.79
CA PHE A 263 8.79 -3.80 -12.27
C PHE A 263 9.82 -4.09 -11.18
N LYS A 264 11.06 -4.29 -11.61
CA LYS A 264 12.21 -4.33 -10.70
C LYS A 264 13.01 -3.07 -10.84
N PHE A 265 13.48 -2.54 -9.72
CA PHE A 265 14.37 -1.39 -9.74
C PHE A 265 15.71 -1.79 -10.39
N ASN A 266 16.25 -0.91 -11.21
CA ASN A 266 17.61 -1.04 -11.70
C ASN A 266 18.56 -0.98 -10.51
N SER A 267 19.57 -1.84 -10.51
CA SER A 267 20.64 -1.72 -9.51
C SER A 267 21.23 -0.32 -9.58
N VAL A 268 21.24 0.38 -8.44
CA VAL A 268 21.91 1.68 -8.33
C VAL A 268 23.39 1.41 -8.57
N LYS A 269 23.91 1.88 -9.72
CA LYS A 269 25.35 1.87 -10.02
C LYS A 269 26.03 3.05 -9.34
#